data_AF-A0A6N4TG64-F1
#
_entry.id   AF-A0A6N4TG64-F1
#
_cell.length_a   1.000
_cell.length_b   1.000
_cell.length_c   1.000
_cell.angle_alpha   90.00
_cell.angle_beta   90.00
_cell.angle_gamma   90.00
#
_symmetry.space_group_name_H-M   'P 1'
#
loop_
_entity.id
_entity.type
_entity.pdbx_description
1 polymer ?
#
loop_
_entity_poly.entity_id
_entity_poly.type
_entity_poly.pdbx_seq_one_letter_code
_entity_poly.pdbx_strand_id
1 'polypeptide(L)'
;MQSLEKMLDEKKTVKEVQAHLKIFERLRTRIQIEDTILRKRADNNQGAANSRDYTIDRNIQTISKIDKKNDEIDRYQEWFFKKFNELRDFDRSILLSRYLYQLDIEDMCEKYGLGEKKVREKLRNAEINLAYILECVYFRKQR
;
A
#
# COMPACT_ATOMS: atom_id res chain seq x y z
N MET A 1 34.69 -3.17 -11.82
CA MET A 1 33.27 -3.37 -11.48
C MET A 1 32.63 -2.02 -11.24
N GLN A 2 31.73 -1.55 -12.11
CA GLN A 2 30.87 -0.40 -11.77
C GLN A 2 29.95 -0.85 -10.62
N SER A 3 29.83 -0.07 -9.55
CA SER A 3 28.98 -0.46 -8.42
C SER A 3 27.53 -0.62 -8.88
N LEU A 4 26.84 -1.65 -8.39
CA LEU A 4 25.42 -1.92 -8.68
C LEU A 4 24.52 -0.67 -8.44
N GLU A 5 24.91 0.19 -7.49
CA GLU A 5 24.26 1.48 -7.25
C GLU A 5 24.26 2.41 -8.47
N LYS A 6 25.33 2.44 -9.28
CA LYS A 6 25.39 3.27 -10.50
C LYS A 6 24.50 2.75 -11.62
N MET A 7 24.06 1.49 -11.52
CA MET A 7 23.16 0.87 -12.48
C MET A 7 21.69 1.00 -12.09
N LEU A 8 21.37 1.53 -10.91
CA LEU A 8 20.00 1.70 -10.45
C LEU A 8 19.24 2.71 -11.35
N ASP A 9 18.11 2.28 -11.91
CA ASP A 9 17.09 3.18 -12.44
C ASP A 9 16.18 3.62 -11.30
N GLU A 10 16.66 4.60 -10.53
CA GLU A 10 15.93 5.13 -9.38
C GLU A 10 14.56 5.67 -9.76
N LYS A 11 14.44 6.33 -10.92
CA LYS A 11 13.17 6.94 -11.34
C LYS A 11 12.11 5.87 -11.54
N LYS A 12 12.47 4.76 -12.19
CA LYS A 12 11.55 3.64 -12.40
C LYS A 12 11.27 2.89 -11.09
N THR A 13 12.31 2.70 -10.28
CA THR A 13 12.22 2.04 -8.97
C THR A 13 11.30 2.78 -8.01
N VAL A 14 11.49 4.08 -7.83
CA VAL A 14 10.65 4.92 -6.95
C VAL A 14 9.19 4.94 -7.44
N LYS A 15 8.95 4.97 -8.75
CA LYS A 15 7.59 4.89 -9.30
C LYS A 15 6.86 3.59 -8.95
N GLU A 16 7.58 2.47 -8.96
CA GLU A 16 7.02 1.17 -8.60
C GLU A 16 6.64 1.13 -7.11
N VAL A 17 7.54 1.60 -6.25
CA VAL A 17 7.28 1.71 -4.81
C VAL A 17 6.08 2.61 -4.51
N GLN A 18 5.98 3.75 -5.20
CA GLN A 18 4.83 4.65 -5.10
C GLN A 18 3.52 3.99 -5.54
N ALA A 19 3.56 3.06 -6.52
CA ALA A 19 2.38 2.29 -6.90
C ALA A 19 1.94 1.35 -5.78
N HIS A 20 2.87 0.64 -5.15
CA HIS A 20 2.59 -0.21 -3.98
C HIS A 20 2.01 0.60 -2.81
N LEU A 21 2.57 1.78 -2.52
CA LEU A 21 2.10 2.66 -1.44
C LEU A 21 0.69 3.23 -1.70
N LYS A 22 0.34 3.50 -2.96
CA LYS A 22 -1.03 3.90 -3.33
C LYS A 22 -2.04 2.77 -3.20
N ILE A 23 -1.64 1.54 -3.53
CA ILE A 23 -2.49 0.37 -3.28
C ILE A 23 -2.73 0.23 -1.79
N PHE A 24 -1.66 0.32 -0.99
CA PHE A 24 -1.74 0.30 0.47
C PHE A 24 -2.70 1.35 1.05
N GLU A 25 -2.59 2.61 0.60
CA GLU A 25 -3.49 3.69 0.99
C GLU A 25 -4.96 3.34 0.71
N ARG A 26 -5.27 2.88 -0.50
CA ARG A 26 -6.64 2.52 -0.90
C ARG A 26 -7.20 1.35 -0.10
N LEU A 27 -6.37 0.34 0.18
CA LEU A 27 -6.79 -0.84 0.91
C LEU A 27 -7.09 -0.53 2.38
N ARG A 28 -6.34 0.40 3.01
CA ARG A 28 -6.68 0.90 4.34
C ARG A 28 -8.04 1.61 4.35
N THR A 29 -8.30 2.49 3.38
CA THR A 29 -9.58 3.20 3.27
C THR A 29 -10.75 2.23 3.07
N ARG A 30 -10.53 1.14 2.31
CA ARG A 30 -11.52 0.08 2.12
C ARG A 30 -11.84 -0.63 3.44
N ILE A 31 -10.84 -1.02 4.24
CA ILE A 31 -11.05 -1.63 5.57
C ILE A 31 -11.85 -0.69 6.47
N GLN A 32 -11.53 0.61 6.50
CA GLN A 32 -12.27 1.59 7.31
C GLN A 32 -13.74 1.73 6.87
N ILE A 33 -14.01 1.66 5.56
CA ILE A 33 -15.37 1.71 5.00
C ILE A 33 -16.12 0.39 5.29
N GLU A 34 -15.49 -0.77 5.11
CA GLU A 34 -16.08 -2.08 5.40
C GLU A 34 -16.41 -2.23 6.89
N ASP A 35 -15.53 -1.82 7.80
CA ASP A 35 -15.81 -1.72 9.24
C ASP A 35 -17.03 -0.84 9.53
N THR A 36 -17.15 0.29 8.83
CA THR A 36 -18.27 1.22 9.01
C THR A 36 -19.58 0.64 8.47
N ILE A 37 -19.55 -0.07 7.34
CA ILE A 37 -20.72 -0.71 6.72
C ILE A 37 -21.16 -1.95 7.50
N LEU A 38 -20.22 -2.78 7.98
CA LEU A 38 -20.52 -3.96 8.79
C LEU A 38 -21.17 -3.56 10.12
N ARG A 39 -20.69 -2.50 10.78
CA ARG A 39 -21.36 -1.91 11.95
C ARG A 39 -22.79 -1.48 11.62
N LYS A 40 -22.99 -0.77 10.51
CA LYS A 40 -24.33 -0.34 10.05
C LYS A 40 -25.25 -1.48 9.58
N ARG A 41 -24.70 -2.62 9.13
CA ARG A 41 -25.47 -3.80 8.72
C ARG A 41 -25.85 -4.70 9.91
N ALA A 42 -24.99 -4.77 10.93
CA ALA A 42 -25.33 -5.39 12.21
C ALA A 42 -26.58 -4.74 12.83
N ASP A 43 -26.75 -3.44 12.61
CA ASP A 43 -27.95 -2.69 13.05
C ASP A 43 -29.21 -2.95 12.20
N ASN A 44 -29.09 -3.43 10.95
CA ASN A 44 -30.18 -3.45 9.97
C ASN A 44 -30.63 -4.84 9.49
N ASN A 45 -29.94 -5.93 9.84
CA ASN A 45 -30.24 -7.28 9.32
C ASN A 45 -31.31 -8.07 10.11
N GLN A 46 -32.42 -7.41 10.47
CA GLN A 46 -33.69 -8.11 10.75
C GLN A 46 -34.61 -8.01 9.53
N GLY A 47 -34.50 -8.99 8.63
CA GLY A 47 -35.57 -9.30 7.68
C GLY A 47 -35.27 -8.98 6.22
N ALA A 48 -35.09 -10.04 5.43
CA ALA A 48 -35.79 -10.29 4.16
C ALA A 48 -35.11 -11.44 3.41
N ALA A 49 -35.71 -12.62 3.46
CA ALA A 49 -35.43 -13.73 2.56
C ALA A 49 -36.62 -13.86 1.61
N ASN A 50 -36.38 -13.90 0.29
CA ASN A 50 -37.03 -14.79 -0.70
C ASN A 50 -36.93 -14.26 -2.15
N SER A 51 -36.17 -14.97 -3.00
CA SER A 51 -36.34 -15.09 -4.48
C SER A 51 -35.16 -15.92 -5.01
N ARG A 52 -35.38 -17.21 -5.29
CA ARG A 52 -34.46 -18.27 -4.81
C ARG A 52 -33.99 -19.34 -5.81
N ASP A 53 -33.72 -19.09 -7.10
CA ASP A 53 -32.92 -20.12 -7.83
C ASP A 53 -32.00 -19.62 -8.96
N TYR A 54 -32.49 -19.05 -10.06
CA TYR A 54 -31.58 -18.65 -11.15
C TYR A 54 -30.67 -17.45 -10.80
N THR A 55 -31.17 -16.58 -9.94
CA THR A 55 -30.41 -15.47 -9.35
C THR A 55 -29.41 -15.98 -8.31
N ILE A 56 -29.68 -17.12 -7.66
CA ILE A 56 -28.79 -17.68 -6.63
C ILE A 56 -27.47 -18.10 -7.26
N ASP A 57 -27.45 -18.88 -8.35
CA ASP A 57 -26.19 -19.35 -8.94
C ASP A 57 -25.32 -18.21 -9.48
N ARG A 58 -25.93 -17.19 -10.08
CA ARG A 58 -25.21 -15.99 -10.53
C ARG A 58 -24.71 -15.16 -9.35
N ASN A 59 -25.50 -15.07 -8.27
CA ASN A 59 -25.10 -14.41 -7.04
C ASN A 59 -24.00 -15.20 -6.32
N ILE A 60 -24.04 -16.53 -6.28
CA ILE A 60 -23.01 -17.41 -5.71
C ILE A 60 -21.70 -17.27 -6.50
N GLN A 61 -21.73 -17.27 -7.83
CA GLN A 61 -20.54 -17.02 -8.64
C GLN A 61 -19.98 -15.61 -8.44
N THR A 62 -20.85 -14.62 -8.27
CA THR A 62 -20.45 -13.23 -8.01
C THR A 62 -19.85 -13.09 -6.61
N ILE A 63 -20.47 -13.68 -5.59
CA ILE A 63 -19.99 -13.76 -4.21
C ILE A 63 -18.64 -14.50 -4.19
N SER A 64 -18.51 -15.66 -4.82
CA SER A 64 -17.25 -16.40 -4.91
C SER A 64 -16.12 -15.61 -5.59
N LYS A 65 -16.44 -14.81 -6.62
CA LYS A 65 -15.45 -13.90 -7.26
C LYS A 65 -15.08 -12.73 -6.36
N ILE A 66 -16.02 -12.23 -5.56
CA ILE A 66 -15.77 -11.18 -4.57
C ILE A 66 -14.89 -11.73 -3.44
N ASP A 67 -15.22 -12.91 -2.90
CA ASP A 67 -14.47 -13.58 -1.84
C ASP A 67 -13.04 -13.89 -2.29
N LYS A 68 -12.86 -14.44 -3.51
CA LYS A 68 -11.51 -14.65 -4.06
C LYS A 68 -10.71 -13.35 -4.24
N LYS A 69 -11.36 -12.27 -4.68
CA LYS A 69 -10.71 -10.96 -4.77
C LYS A 69 -10.36 -10.39 -3.40
N ASN A 70 -11.16 -10.66 -2.38
CA ASN A 70 -10.89 -10.24 -1.00
C ASN A 70 -9.71 -11.04 -0.44
N ASP A 71 -9.67 -12.36 -0.65
CA ASP A 71 -8.54 -13.20 -0.24
C ASP A 71 -7.21 -12.76 -0.89
N GLU A 72 -7.22 -12.38 -2.17
CA GLU A 72 -6.03 -11.85 -2.85
C GLU A 72 -5.58 -10.52 -2.28
N ILE A 73 -6.53 -9.66 -1.92
CA ILE A 73 -6.26 -8.37 -1.27
C ILE A 73 -5.68 -8.59 0.13
N ASP A 74 -6.28 -9.46 0.94
CA ASP A 74 -5.81 -9.75 2.29
C ASP A 74 -4.39 -10.33 2.26
N ARG A 75 -4.14 -11.28 1.34
CA ARG A 75 -2.78 -11.82 1.12
C ARG A 75 -1.78 -10.73 0.70
N TYR A 76 -2.18 -9.84 -0.21
CA TYR A 76 -1.31 -8.72 -0.62
C TYR A 76 -1.04 -7.77 0.55
N GLN A 77 -2.04 -7.47 1.37
CA GLN A 77 -1.87 -6.61 2.54
C GLN A 77 -0.94 -7.24 3.56
N GLU A 78 -1.15 -8.51 3.90
CA GLU A 78 -0.30 -9.24 4.83
C GLU A 78 1.15 -9.29 4.34
N TRP A 79 1.35 -9.66 3.07
CA TRP A 79 2.67 -9.63 2.44
C TRP A 79 3.31 -8.24 2.49
N PHE A 80 2.57 -7.20 2.10
CA PHE A 80 3.08 -5.84 2.08
C PHE A 80 3.43 -5.35 3.49
N PHE A 81 2.59 -5.61 4.50
CA PHE A 81 2.88 -5.24 5.89
C PHE A 81 4.10 -5.97 6.44
N LYS A 82 4.23 -7.26 6.16
CA LYS A 82 5.40 -8.04 6.56
C LYS A 82 6.68 -7.41 6.00
N LYS A 83 6.72 -7.16 4.70
CA LYS A 83 7.84 -6.50 4.01
C LYS A 83 8.05 -5.08 4.54
N PHE A 84 7.00 -4.27 4.65
CA PHE A 84 7.08 -2.90 5.15
C PHE A 84 7.66 -2.83 6.57
N ASN A 85 7.40 -3.83 7.42
CA ASN A 85 7.95 -3.93 8.77
C ASN A 85 9.43 -4.33 8.83
N GLU A 86 10.03 -4.79 7.73
CA GLU A 86 11.48 -5.04 7.63
C GLU A 86 12.28 -3.73 7.49
N LEU A 87 11.62 -2.61 7.17
CA LEU A 87 12.26 -1.29 7.14
C LEU A 87 12.63 -0.82 8.55
N ARG A 88 13.72 -0.05 8.63
CA ARG A 88 14.08 0.68 9.85
C ARG A 88 12.97 1.67 10.25
N ASP A 89 12.84 1.92 11.55
CA ASP A 89 11.79 2.76 12.14
C ASP A 89 11.68 4.14 11.48
N PHE A 90 12.81 4.79 11.23
CA PHE A 90 12.81 6.10 10.59
C PHE A 90 12.34 6.04 9.13
N ASP A 91 12.77 5.03 8.37
CA ASP A 91 12.39 4.85 6.97
C ASP A 91 10.87 4.55 6.88
N ARG A 92 10.32 3.75 7.81
CA ARG A 92 8.87 3.55 7.94
C ARG A 92 8.15 4.85 8.26
N SER A 93 8.61 5.58 9.29
CA SER A 93 7.96 6.80 9.76
C SER A 93 7.87 7.86 8.67
N ILE A 94 8.97 8.09 7.93
CA ILE A 94 8.99 9.11 6.87
C ILE A 94 8.09 8.73 5.67
N LEU A 95 8.01 7.44 5.33
CA LEU A 95 7.09 6.94 4.30
C LEU A 95 5.62 7.06 4.73
N LEU A 96 5.30 6.70 5.98
CA LEU A 96 3.95 6.87 6.53
C LEU A 96 3.55 8.34 6.56
N SER A 97 4.43 9.23 7.00
CA SER A 97 4.21 10.69 6.95
C SER A 97 3.81 11.14 5.54
N ARG A 98 4.57 10.74 4.53
CA ARG A 98 4.34 11.21 3.16
C ARG A 98 3.12 10.59 2.50
N TYR A 99 2.93 9.28 2.65
CA TYR A 99 1.98 8.51 1.84
C TYR A 99 0.71 8.13 2.59
N LEU A 100 0.78 7.99 3.91
CA LEU A 100 -0.37 7.62 4.73
C LEU A 100 -1.03 8.82 5.38
N TYR A 101 -0.24 9.73 5.95
CA TYR A 101 -0.72 10.96 6.57
C TYR A 101 -0.75 12.14 5.60
N GLN A 102 -0.27 11.93 4.37
CA GLN A 102 -0.27 12.92 3.28
C GLN A 102 0.35 14.26 3.66
N LEU A 103 1.29 14.26 4.61
CA LEU A 103 2.02 15.47 4.99
C LEU A 103 2.76 16.02 3.77
N ASP A 104 2.75 17.34 3.63
CA ASP A 104 3.61 18.01 2.68
C ASP A 104 5.05 18.10 3.21
N ILE A 105 5.95 18.69 2.42
CA ILE A 105 7.36 18.74 2.79
C ILE A 105 7.60 19.71 3.96
N GLU A 106 6.80 20.76 4.08
CA GLU A 106 6.92 21.76 5.15
C GLU A 106 6.52 21.14 6.50
N ASP A 107 5.37 20.48 6.55
CA ASP A 107 4.90 19.71 7.71
C ASP A 107 5.92 18.64 8.12
N MET A 108 6.54 17.98 7.14
CA MET A 108 7.59 16.99 7.41
C MET A 108 8.87 17.64 7.95
N CYS A 109 9.24 18.83 7.47
CA CYS A 109 10.40 19.55 8.00
C CYS A 109 10.19 19.88 9.48
N GLU A 110 9.00 20.37 9.84
CA GLU A 110 8.64 20.66 11.23
C GLU A 110 8.64 19.37 12.07
N LYS A 111 7.93 18.33 11.62
CA LYS A 111 7.82 17.05 12.34
C LYS A 111 9.18 16.41 12.65
N TYR A 112 10.12 16.47 11.71
CA TYR A 112 11.43 15.81 11.86
C TYR A 112 12.54 16.75 12.34
N GLY A 113 12.29 18.06 12.45
CA GLY A 113 13.31 19.06 12.75
C GLY A 113 14.43 19.08 11.71
N LEU A 114 14.09 18.84 10.44
CA LEU A 114 15.05 18.71 9.33
C LEU A 114 14.79 19.77 8.27
N GLY A 115 15.85 20.25 7.63
CA GLY A 115 15.70 21.09 6.43
C GLY A 115 15.18 20.30 5.23
N GLU A 116 14.50 20.99 4.31
CA GLU A 116 13.84 20.43 3.14
C GLU A 116 14.71 19.44 2.35
N LYS A 117 15.95 19.85 2.03
CA LYS A 117 16.89 19.00 1.28
C LYS A 117 17.10 17.64 1.97
N LYS A 118 17.22 17.64 3.29
CA LYS A 118 17.47 16.45 4.09
C LYS A 118 16.21 15.59 4.22
N VAL A 119 15.03 16.20 4.32
CA VAL A 119 13.74 15.47 4.26
C VAL A 119 13.60 14.74 2.92
N ARG A 120 13.83 15.44 1.81
CA ARG A 120 13.74 14.85 0.45
C ARG A 120 14.74 13.72 0.26
N GLU A 121 15.97 13.89 0.71
CA GLU A 121 17.01 12.85 0.65
C GLU A 121 16.61 11.61 1.46
N LYS A 122 16.17 11.81 2.70
CA LYS A 122 15.72 10.72 3.57
C LYS A 122 14.51 9.99 3.01
N LEU A 123 13.53 10.72 2.48
CA LEU A 123 12.35 10.15 1.86
C LEU A 123 12.74 9.29 0.64
N ARG A 124 13.59 9.81 -0.26
CA ARG A 124 14.09 9.07 -1.42
C ARG A 124 14.85 7.81 -1.01
N ASN A 125 15.70 7.90 0.01
CA ASN A 125 16.44 6.74 0.51
C ASN A 125 15.49 5.68 1.10
N ALA A 126 14.45 6.09 1.82
CA ALA A 126 13.43 5.18 2.34
C ALA A 126 12.64 4.49 1.22
N GLU A 127 12.30 5.21 0.15
CA GLU A 127 11.67 4.63 -1.05
C GLU A 127 12.56 3.57 -1.71
N ILE A 128 13.85 3.87 -1.88
CA ILE A 128 14.82 2.92 -2.46
C ILE A 128 14.99 1.70 -1.56
N ASN A 129 15.11 1.88 -0.24
CA ASN A 129 15.20 0.78 0.71
C ASN A 129 13.96 -0.13 0.65
N LEU A 130 12.77 0.47 0.55
CA LEU A 130 11.54 -0.29 0.39
C LEU A 130 11.52 -1.06 -0.94
N ALA A 131 12.05 -0.47 -2.03
CA ALA A 131 12.16 -1.19 -3.30
C ALA A 131 13.01 -2.46 -3.20
N TYR A 132 14.14 -2.40 -2.49
CA TYR A 132 14.99 -3.57 -2.25
C TYR A 132 14.23 -4.65 -1.47
N ILE A 133 13.51 -4.27 -0.43
CA ILE A 133 12.73 -5.19 0.41
C ILE A 133 11.57 -5.83 -0.36
N LEU A 134 10.88 -5.04 -1.20
CA LEU A 134 9.81 -5.50 -2.09
C LEU A 134 10.33 -6.23 -3.33
N GLU A 135 11.65 -6.29 -3.53
CA GLU A 135 12.30 -6.92 -4.68
C GLU A 135 11.84 -6.31 -6.03
N CYS A 136 11.53 -5.01 -6.05
CA CYS A 136 10.99 -4.29 -7.21
C CYS A 136 11.96 -3.23 -7.78
N VAL A 137 13.26 -3.45 -7.57
CA VAL A 137 14.35 -2.60 -8.05
C VAL A 137 14.56 -2.77 -9.55
N TYR A 138 14.70 -1.66 -10.28
CA TYR A 138 15.02 -1.68 -11.71
C TYR A 138 16.47 -1.27 -11.96
N PHE A 139 17.19 -2.08 -12.75
CA PHE A 139 18.54 -1.76 -13.21
C PHE A 139 18.52 -1.28 -14.67
N ARG A 140 19.31 -0.24 -14.96
CA ARG A 140 19.59 0.24 -16.31
C ARG A 140 20.32 -0.87 -17.08
N LYS A 141 19.87 -1.14 -18.30
CA LYS A 141 20.61 -2.06 -19.20
C LYS A 141 21.99 -1.48 -19.48
N GLN A 142 23.04 -2.27 -19.26
CA GLN A 142 24.35 -1.97 -19.83
C GLN A 142 24.19 -2.03 -21.35
N ARG A 143 24.60 -0.96 -22.03
CA ARG A 143 24.78 -0.95 -23.49
C ARG A 143 26.17 -1.49 -23.80
#